data_AF-W4KLF5-F1
#
_entry.id   AF-W4KLF5-F1
#
_cell.length_a   1.000
_cell.length_b   1.000
_cell.length_c   1.000
_cell.angle_alpha   90.00
_cell.angle_beta   90.00
_cell.angle_gamma   90.00
#
_symmetry.space_group_name_H-M   'P 1'
#
loop_
_entity.id
_entity.type
_entity.pdbx_description
1 polymer ?
#
loop_
_entity_poly.entity_id
_entity_poly.type
_entity_poly.pdbx_seq_one_letter_code
_entity_poly.pdbx_strand_id
1 'polypeptide(L)'
;SDDEYEYRHVILPKPLFKLIPKQYFNADDSGTLRLLTEPEWRGIGITQSLGWVHYEVHAPEPHVLLFRRLKNFDQQYAQQQAYEQQQQLANGKIAAGRNGRKK
;
A
#
# COMPACT_ATOMS: atom_id res chain seq x y z
N SER A 1 -17.04 6.22 3.78
CA SER A 1 -16.26 5.65 4.91
C SER A 1 -17.24 5.02 5.88
N ASP A 2 -16.83 3.98 6.58
CA ASP A 2 -17.57 3.38 7.70
C ASP A 2 -16.78 3.60 9.00
N ASP A 3 -17.09 2.89 10.09
CA ASP A 3 -16.42 3.08 11.38
C ASP A 3 -14.92 2.74 11.36
N GLU A 4 -14.47 1.85 10.48
CA GLU A 4 -13.10 1.34 10.43
C GLU A 4 -12.30 1.84 9.22
N TYR A 5 -12.95 2.00 8.07
CA TYR A 5 -12.31 2.20 6.78
C TYR A 5 -12.78 3.45 6.02
N GLU A 6 -11.83 4.03 5.29
CA GLU A 6 -12.02 4.95 4.18
C GLU A 6 -12.08 4.16 2.87
N TYR A 7 -12.93 4.58 1.93
CA TYR A 7 -13.13 3.89 0.65
C TYR A 7 -12.92 4.85 -0.51
N ARG A 8 -12.38 4.34 -1.61
CA ARG A 8 -12.23 5.05 -2.88
C ARG A 8 -12.22 4.06 -4.03
N HIS A 9 -12.60 4.51 -5.22
CA HIS A 9 -12.42 3.75 -6.46
C HIS A 9 -11.44 4.47 -7.40
N VAL A 10 -10.75 3.69 -8.22
CA VAL A 10 -9.96 4.18 -9.35
C VAL A 10 -10.56 3.62 -10.62
N ILE A 11 -10.85 4.50 -11.58
CA ILE A 11 -11.32 4.10 -12.91
C ILE A 11 -10.12 4.17 -13.85
N LEU A 12 -9.70 3.01 -14.35
CA LEU A 12 -8.64 2.94 -15.34
C LEU A 12 -9.20 3.26 -16.74
N PRO A 13 -8.50 4.07 -17.55
CA PRO A 13 -8.81 4.20 -18.96
C PRO A 13 -8.84 2.82 -19.64
N LYS A 14 -9.91 2.52 -20.39
CA LYS A 14 -10.09 1.23 -21.07
C LYS A 14 -8.88 0.79 -21.92
N PRO A 15 -8.14 1.68 -22.62
CA PRO A 15 -6.93 1.29 -23.33
C PRO A 15 -5.82 0.78 -22.40
N LEU A 16 -5.60 1.44 -21.26
CA LEU A 16 -4.61 0.99 -20.27
C LEU A 16 -5.02 -0.33 -19.63
N PHE A 17 -6.30 -0.50 -19.34
CA PHE A 17 -6.84 -1.75 -18.79
C PHE A 17 -6.53 -2.97 -19.67
N LYS A 18 -6.64 -2.81 -21.00
CA LYS A 18 -6.34 -3.87 -21.97
C LYS A 18 -4.85 -4.23 -22.07
N LEU A 19 -3.96 -3.35 -21.60
CA LEU A 19 -2.51 -3.57 -21.60
C LEU A 19 -2.02 -4.25 -20.31
N ILE A 20 -2.90 -4.44 -19.32
CA ILE A 20 -2.53 -5.10 -18.07
C ILE A 20 -2.14 -6.57 -18.36
N PRO A 21 -1.02 -7.06 -17.80
CA PRO A 21 -0.62 -8.45 -17.98
C PRO A 21 -1.69 -9.46 -17.56
N LYS A 22 -1.86 -10.54 -18.33
CA LYS A 22 -2.89 -11.56 -18.07
C LYS A 22 -2.79 -12.21 -16.69
N GLN A 23 -1.59 -12.29 -16.09
CA GLN A 23 -1.42 -12.83 -14.73
C GLN A 23 -2.05 -12.00 -13.60
N TYR A 24 -2.49 -10.77 -13.91
CA TYR A 24 -3.24 -9.91 -12.99
C TYR A 24 -4.75 -10.04 -13.14
N PHE A 25 -5.23 -10.86 -14.06
CA PHE A 25 -6.64 -11.19 -14.18
C PHE A 25 -6.95 -12.46 -13.39
N ASN A 26 -8.19 -12.55 -12.90
CA ASN A 26 -8.69 -13.80 -12.36
C ASN A 26 -8.75 -14.86 -13.46
N ALA A 27 -8.58 -16.12 -13.07
CA ALA A 27 -8.66 -17.25 -14.00
C ALA A 27 -10.10 -17.61 -14.38
N ASP A 28 -11.09 -16.98 -13.75
CA ASP A 28 -12.48 -17.10 -14.13
C ASP A 28 -12.77 -16.25 -15.38
N ASP A 29 -13.82 -16.60 -16.12
CA ASP A 29 -14.26 -15.85 -17.31
C ASP A 29 -14.89 -14.48 -16.94
N SER A 30 -14.65 -13.98 -15.72
CA SER A 30 -15.20 -12.69 -15.24
C SER A 30 -14.56 -11.49 -15.93
N GLY A 31 -13.34 -11.64 -16.46
CA GLY A 31 -12.58 -10.53 -17.04
C GLY A 31 -12.15 -9.47 -16.01
N THR A 32 -12.24 -9.79 -14.71
CA THR A 32 -11.82 -8.90 -13.62
C THR A 32 -10.35 -9.10 -13.25
N LEU A 33 -9.74 -8.06 -12.68
CA LEU A 33 -8.43 -8.19 -12.05
C LEU A 33 -8.54 -9.04 -10.79
N ARG A 34 -7.52 -9.83 -10.49
CA ARG A 34 -7.36 -10.38 -9.14
C ARG A 34 -7.05 -9.25 -8.15
N LEU A 35 -7.13 -9.55 -6.86
CA LEU A 35 -6.63 -8.62 -5.85
C LEU A 35 -5.14 -8.36 -6.07
N LEU A 36 -4.79 -7.07 -6.09
CA LEU A 36 -3.45 -6.59 -6.40
C LEU A 36 -2.81 -6.07 -5.12
N THR A 37 -1.59 -6.50 -4.88
CA THR A 37 -0.75 -5.95 -3.81
C THR A 37 -0.33 -4.52 -4.12
N GLU A 38 0.13 -3.77 -3.10
CA GLU A 38 0.61 -2.39 -3.29
C GLU A 38 1.66 -2.23 -4.40
N PRO A 39 2.71 -3.08 -4.48
CA PRO A 39 3.66 -3.02 -5.57
C PRO A 39 3.03 -3.25 -6.95
N GLU A 40 2.02 -4.13 -7.04
CA GLU A 40 1.39 -4.49 -8.31
C GLU A 40 0.49 -3.37 -8.84
N TRP A 41 -0.39 -2.81 -7.99
CA TRP A 41 -1.24 -1.71 -8.44
C TRP A 41 -0.45 -0.41 -8.67
N ARG A 42 0.64 -0.18 -7.93
CA ARG A 42 1.58 0.91 -8.25
C ARG A 42 2.30 0.65 -9.57
N GLY A 43 2.67 -0.60 -9.84
CA GLY A 43 3.35 -1.02 -11.07
C GLY A 43 2.53 -0.81 -12.34
N ILE A 44 1.20 -0.85 -12.26
CA ILE A 44 0.30 -0.49 -13.38
C ILE A 44 0.05 1.02 -13.51
N GLY A 45 0.72 1.85 -12.69
CA GLY A 45 0.68 3.31 -12.77
C GLY A 45 -0.36 3.98 -11.88
N ILE A 46 -1.02 3.25 -10.96
CA ILE A 46 -1.93 3.89 -10.00
C ILE A 46 -1.11 4.58 -8.91
N THR A 47 -1.35 5.87 -8.71
CA THR A 47 -0.68 6.68 -7.69
C THR A 47 -1.66 7.12 -6.62
N GLN A 48 -1.43 6.70 -5.38
CA GLN A 48 -2.19 7.12 -4.20
C GLN A 48 -1.24 7.31 -3.00
N SER A 49 -1.76 7.91 -1.93
CA SER A 49 -1.09 7.95 -0.63
C SER A 49 -0.85 6.54 -0.07
N LEU A 50 -0.11 6.43 1.03
CA LEU A 50 0.15 5.15 1.68
C LEU A 50 -1.12 4.59 2.35
N GLY A 51 -1.17 3.27 2.51
CA GLY A 51 -2.18 2.56 3.29
C GLY A 51 -3.42 2.09 2.52
N TRP A 52 -3.50 2.36 1.22
CA TRP A 52 -4.61 1.88 0.37
C TRP A 52 -4.42 0.42 -0.04
N VAL A 53 -5.49 -0.37 0.11
CA VAL A 53 -5.55 -1.79 -0.21
C VAL A 53 -6.63 -2.04 -1.25
N HIS A 54 -6.27 -2.67 -2.37
CA HIS A 54 -7.24 -3.18 -3.35
C HIS A 54 -7.95 -4.39 -2.73
N TYR A 55 -9.24 -4.23 -2.38
CA TYR A 55 -9.92 -5.17 -1.47
C TYR A 55 -11.04 -5.97 -2.12
N GLU A 56 -11.61 -5.49 -3.22
CA GLU A 56 -12.75 -6.12 -3.88
C GLU A 56 -12.74 -5.80 -5.38
N VAL A 57 -13.37 -6.69 -6.15
CA VAL A 57 -13.46 -6.62 -7.61
C VAL A 57 -14.89 -6.26 -8.03
N HIS A 58 -15.03 -5.44 -9.06
CA HIS A 58 -16.33 -5.03 -9.57
C HIS A 58 -16.59 -5.62 -10.97
N ALA A 59 -17.26 -6.77 -11.03
CA ALA A 59 -17.49 -7.49 -12.30
C ALA A 59 -18.23 -6.69 -13.39
N PRO A 60 -19.28 -5.89 -13.09
CA PRO A 60 -19.95 -5.09 -14.12
C PRO A 60 -19.03 -4.10 -14.84
N GLU A 61 -18.06 -3.52 -14.12
CA GLU A 61 -17.08 -2.59 -14.67
C GLU A 61 -15.66 -2.99 -14.24
N PRO A 62 -15.01 -3.94 -14.93
CA PRO A 62 -13.75 -4.56 -14.46
C PRO A 62 -12.56 -3.60 -14.42
N HIS A 63 -12.71 -2.43 -15.04
CA HIS A 63 -11.74 -1.33 -15.05
C HIS A 63 -11.90 -0.38 -13.85
N VAL A 64 -12.88 -0.63 -12.97
CA VAL A 64 -13.08 0.06 -11.70
C VAL A 64 -12.45 -0.77 -10.58
N LEU A 65 -11.41 -0.24 -9.95
CA LEU A 65 -10.69 -0.88 -8.85
C LEU A 65 -11.13 -0.26 -7.52
N LEU A 66 -11.47 -1.11 -6.55
CA LEU A 66 -11.99 -0.69 -5.24
C LEU A 66 -10.89 -0.73 -4.17
N PHE A 67 -10.65 0.40 -3.53
CA PHE A 67 -9.63 0.56 -2.51
C PHE A 67 -10.25 0.90 -1.16
N ARG A 68 -9.65 0.36 -0.09
CA ARG A 68 -9.94 0.74 1.30
C ARG A 68 -8.66 1.09 2.06
N ARG A 69 -8.76 1.96 3.05
CA ARG A 69 -7.66 2.35 3.94
C ARG A 69 -8.19 2.48 5.36
N LEU A 70 -7.43 2.04 6.37
CA LEU A 70 -7.81 2.23 7.78
C LEU A 70 -7.89 3.71 8.13
N LYS A 71 -8.93 4.14 8.83
CA LYS A 71 -9.09 5.55 9.25
C LYS A 71 -7.96 6.06 10.14
N ASN A 72 -7.45 5.20 11.01
CA ASN A 72 -6.34 5.51 11.91
C ASN A 72 -4.97 5.25 11.29
N PHE A 73 -4.89 4.95 9.99
CA PHE A 73 -3.63 4.61 9.32
C PHE A 73 -2.57 5.72 9.49
N ASP A 74 -2.94 6.98 9.22
CA ASP A 74 -1.98 8.09 9.27
C ASP A 74 -1.42 8.30 10.69
N GLN A 75 -2.24 8.08 11.72
CA GLN A 75 -1.82 8.13 13.13
C GLN A 75 -0.90 6.96 13.50
N GLN A 76 -1.28 5.74 13.13
CA GLN A 76 -0.48 4.54 13.39
C GLN A 76 0.88 4.61 12.70
N TYR A 77 0.91 5.06 11.45
CA TYR A 77 2.13 5.21 10.68
C TYR A 77 3.07 6.25 11.31
N ALA A 78 2.54 7.42 11.71
CA ALA A 78 3.33 8.43 12.40
C ALA A 78 3.91 7.92 13.73
N GLN A 79 3.13 7.16 14.50
CA GLN A 79 3.60 6.56 15.75
C GLN A 79 4.72 5.54 15.52
N GLN A 80 4.58 4.70 14.47
CA GLN A 80 5.60 3.72 14.10
C GLN A 80 6.92 4.41 13.71
N GLN A 81 6.85 5.45 12.88
CA GLN A 81 8.03 6.24 12.49
C GLN A 81 8.73 6.89 13.69
N ALA A 82 7.97 7.45 14.63
CA ALA A 82 8.52 8.04 15.85
C ALA A 82 9.26 7.01 16.72
N TYR A 83 8.69 5.80 16.85
CA TYR A 83 9.30 4.71 17.60
C TYR A 83 10.62 4.22 16.97
N GLU A 84 10.65 4.06 15.65
CA GLU A 84 11.84 3.67 14.91
C GLU A 84 12.97 4.71 15.04
N GLN A 85 12.63 6.00 14.99
CA GLN A 85 13.60 7.08 15.18
C GLN A 85 14.22 7.07 16.59
N GLN A 86 13.41 6.84 17.63
CA GLN A 86 13.90 6.75 19.02
C GLN A 86 14.88 5.58 19.21
N GLN A 87 14.58 4.41 18.62
CA GLN A 87 15.47 3.25 18.70
C GLN A 87 16.82 3.50 18.01
N GLN A 88 16.83 4.14 16.84
CA GLN A 88 18.06 4.48 16.13
C GLN A 88 18.95 5.42 16.94
N LEU A 89 18.36 6.45 17.58
CA LEU A 89 19.06 7.36 18.46
C LEU A 89 19.63 6.65 19.70
N ALA A 90 18.90 5.71 20.28
CA ALA A 90 19.38 4.90 21.40
C ALA A 90 20.56 4.00 20.98
N ASN A 91 20.46 3.34 19.81
CA ASN A 91 21.51 2.44 19.31
C ASN A 91 22.78 3.20 18.89
N GLY A 92 22.64 4.41 18.31
CA GLY A 92 23.77 5.27 17.95
C GLY A 92 24.57 5.80 19.14
N LYS A 93 23.91 6.06 20.28
CA LYS A 93 24.57 6.48 21.53
C LYS A 93 25.44 5.38 22.14
N ILE A 94 25.02 4.11 22.05
CA ILE A 94 25.80 2.96 22.56
C ILE A 94 27.08 2.74 21.75
N ALA A 95 27.04 2.96 20.43
CA ALA A 95 28.22 2.83 19.56
C ALA A 95 29.29 3.91 19.83
N ALA A 96 28.88 5.16 20.06
CA ALA A 96 29.80 6.27 20.33
C ALA A 96 30.54 6.15 21.68
N GLY A 97 29.95 5.46 22.67
CA GLY A 97 30.54 5.30 24.01
C GLY A 97 31.67 4.26 24.12
N ARG A 98 31.96 3.46 23.08
CA ARG A 98 32.93 2.36 23.16
C ARG A 98 34.35 2.71 22.70
N ASN A 99 34.58 3.86 22.06
CA ASN A 99 35.90 4.23 21.49
C ASN A 99 36.83 5.02 22.44
N GLY A 100 36.58 5.00 23.75
CA GLY A 100 37.30 5.84 24.71
C GLY A 100 37.96 5.09 25.88
N ARG A 101 38.71 3.99 25.65
CA ARG A 101 39.60 3.46 26.69
C ARG A 101 40.68 2.49 26.16
N LYS A 102 41.82 3.01 25.70
CA LYS A 102 43.10 2.30 25.81
C LYS A 102 44.17 3.29 26.28
N LYS A 103 44.68 3.03 27.48
CA LYS A 103 45.91 3.59 28.03
C LYS A 103 47.10 2.88 27.40
#